data_AF-A0A656GJL2-F1
#
_entry.id   AF-A0A656GJL2-F1
#
_cell.length_a   1.000
_cell.length_b   1.000
_cell.length_c   1.000
_cell.angle_alpha   90.00
_cell.angle_beta   90.00
_cell.angle_gamma   90.00
#
_symmetry.space_group_name_H-M   'P 1'
#
loop_
_entity.id
_entity.type
_entity.pdbx_description
1 polymer ?
#
loop_
_entity_poly.entity_id
_entity_poly.type
_entity_poly.pdbx_seq_one_letter_code
_entity_poly.pdbx_strand_id
1 'polypeptide(L)'
;RVDLYLLILLAAAGGLVLVSAQHLAGLFIGLELLSVPVYGLVAYAFFNKRSLEGGIKYMVLSAAGSAFLLFGMALLYAEAGSLSFEGIGKAIAATGMPSPIASLGLGMMAVGLAFKLSLVPFHLWTPDVYEGAPAPVAAFLATASKVA
;
A
#
# COMPACT_ATOMS: atom_id res chain seq x y z
N ARG A 1 21.84 7.55 -11.62
CA ARG A 1 22.29 7.50 -10.19
C ARG A 1 21.52 8.51 -9.34
N VAL A 2 21.31 9.75 -9.82
CA VAL A 2 20.44 10.75 -9.15
C VAL A 2 19.00 10.25 -9.00
N ASP A 3 18.54 9.48 -9.98
CA ASP A 3 17.18 8.92 -10.06
C ASP A 3 16.84 8.00 -8.88
N LEU A 4 17.83 7.28 -8.34
CA LEU A 4 17.62 6.42 -7.17
C LEU A 4 17.24 7.25 -5.93
N TYR A 5 17.93 8.36 -5.69
CA TYR A 5 17.62 9.26 -4.58
C TYR A 5 16.29 9.97 -4.78
N LEU A 6 15.97 10.35 -6.02
CA LEU A 6 14.66 10.92 -6.34
C LEU A 6 13.52 9.94 -6.01
N LEU A 7 13.63 8.67 -6.39
CA LEU A 7 12.62 7.67 -6.09
C LEU A 7 12.48 7.41 -4.58
N ILE A 8 13.59 7.39 -3.84
CA ILE A 8 13.57 7.26 -2.37
C ILE A 8 12.87 8.47 -1.73
N LEU A 9 13.18 9.69 -2.18
CA LEU A 9 12.56 10.91 -1.66
C LEU A 9 11.06 10.98 -1.97
N LEU A 10 10.64 10.54 -3.17
CA LEU A 10 9.23 10.42 -3.52
C LEU A 10 8.52 9.39 -2.63
N ALA A 11 9.13 8.22 -2.42
CA ALA A 11 8.56 7.21 -1.53
C ALA A 11 8.45 7.69 -0.08
N ALA A 12 9.47 8.39 0.42
CA ALA A 12 9.47 8.99 1.75
C ALA A 12 8.39 10.07 1.89
N ALA A 13 8.20 10.92 0.87
CA ALA A 13 7.12 11.89 0.86
C ALA A 13 5.74 11.22 0.90
N GLY A 14 5.55 10.11 0.17
CA GLY A 14 4.35 9.27 0.27
C GLY A 14 4.10 8.76 1.69
N GLY A 15 5.15 8.29 2.38
CA GLY A 15 5.06 7.89 3.79
C GLY A 15 4.65 9.03 4.72
N LEU A 16 5.17 10.25 4.51
CA LEU A 16 4.75 11.42 5.30
C LEU A 16 3.28 11.79 5.06
N VAL A 17 2.80 11.69 3.81
CA VAL A 17 1.39 11.88 3.48
C VAL A 17 0.53 10.81 4.14
N LEU A 18 0.97 9.55 4.13
CA LEU A 18 0.27 8.43 4.73
C LEU A 18 0.08 8.60 6.24
N VAL A 19 1.15 8.91 6.98
CA VAL A 19 1.10 9.14 8.43
C VAL A 19 0.22 10.34 8.80
N SER A 20 0.14 11.33 7.91
CA SER A 20 -0.65 12.54 8.11
C SER A 20 -2.10 12.41 7.63
N ALA A 21 -2.48 11.28 7.02
CA ALA A 21 -3.79 11.12 6.41
C ALA A 21 -4.92 11.09 7.45
N GLN A 22 -5.99 11.83 7.20
CA GLN A 22 -7.22 11.86 8.03
C GLN A 22 -8.47 11.42 7.24
N HIS A 23 -8.28 10.98 6.00
CA HIS A 23 -9.33 10.50 5.12
C HIS A 23 -8.79 9.43 4.17
N LEU A 24 -9.68 8.58 3.65
CA LEU A 24 -9.33 7.42 2.82
C LEU A 24 -8.55 7.79 1.56
N ALA A 25 -8.89 8.91 0.90
CA ALA A 25 -8.16 9.35 -0.29
C ALA A 25 -6.69 9.71 0.01
N GLY A 26 -6.41 10.35 1.14
CA GLY A 26 -5.06 10.71 1.56
C GLY A 26 -4.26 9.46 1.92
N LEU A 27 -4.90 8.49 2.57
CA LEU A 27 -4.32 7.18 2.84
C LEU A 27 -3.94 6.46 1.54
N PHE A 28 -4.85 6.41 0.55
CA PHE A 28 -4.58 5.74 -0.72
C PHE A 28 -3.46 6.44 -1.52
N ILE A 29 -3.51 7.77 -1.61
CA ILE A 29 -2.48 8.55 -2.30
C ILE A 29 -1.12 8.39 -1.61
N GLY A 30 -1.07 8.45 -0.27
CA GLY A 30 0.16 8.23 0.50
C GLY A 30 0.75 6.84 0.23
N LEU A 31 -0.08 5.80 0.26
CA LEU A 31 0.33 4.43 -0.03
C LEU A 31 0.85 4.24 -1.46
N GLU A 32 0.18 4.81 -2.47
CA GLU A 32 0.61 4.69 -3.86
C GLU A 32 1.86 5.53 -4.16
N LEU A 33 1.95 6.74 -3.60
CA LEU A 33 3.15 7.58 -3.70
C LEU A 33 4.35 6.92 -3.00
N LEU A 34 4.11 6.13 -1.95
CA LEU A 34 5.14 5.30 -1.32
C LEU A 34 5.51 4.09 -2.20
N SER A 35 4.52 3.43 -2.81
CA SER A 35 4.71 2.12 -3.45
C SER A 35 5.25 2.22 -4.88
N VAL A 36 4.74 3.15 -5.70
CA VAL A 36 5.09 3.26 -7.12
C VAL A 36 6.59 3.51 -7.34
N PRO A 37 7.26 4.43 -6.61
CA PRO A 37 8.70 4.61 -6.74
C PRO A 37 9.49 3.36 -6.31
N VAL A 38 8.97 2.60 -5.33
CA VAL A 38 9.61 1.36 -4.86
C VAL A 38 9.59 0.27 -5.94
N TYR A 39 8.57 0.20 -6.79
CA TYR A 39 8.56 -0.74 -7.93
C TYR A 39 9.81 -0.53 -8.80
N GLY A 40 10.10 0.74 -9.12
CA GLY A 40 11.29 1.15 -9.86
C GLY A 40 12.59 0.92 -9.09
N LEU A 41 12.60 1.12 -7.77
CA LEU A 41 13.77 0.86 -6.93
C LEU A 41 14.13 -0.64 -6.87
N VAL A 42 13.13 -1.53 -6.77
CA VAL A 42 13.36 -2.98 -6.78
C VAL A 42 13.92 -3.43 -8.12
N ALA A 43 13.39 -2.89 -9.22
CA ALA A 43 13.86 -3.14 -10.59
C ALA A 43 15.08 -2.31 -11.00
N TYR A 44 15.71 -1.54 -10.09
CA TYR A 44 16.74 -0.56 -10.48
C TYR A 44 17.96 -1.20 -11.15
N ALA A 45 18.30 -2.43 -10.76
CA ALA A 45 19.36 -3.22 -11.38
C ALA A 45 18.79 -4.14 -12.48
N PHE A 46 17.95 -3.62 -13.37
CA PHE A 46 17.18 -4.39 -14.37
C PHE A 46 18.00 -5.31 -15.30
N PHE A 47 19.31 -5.08 -15.47
CA PHE A 47 20.20 -6.00 -16.18
C PHE A 47 20.36 -7.34 -15.44
N ASN A 48 20.16 -7.37 -14.14
CA ASN A 48 20.04 -8.58 -13.35
C ASN A 48 18.59 -9.10 -13.42
N LYS A 49 18.43 -10.30 -14.00
CA LYS A 49 17.12 -10.96 -14.16
C LYS A 49 16.34 -11.07 -12.86
N ARG A 50 17.01 -11.30 -11.71
CA ARG A 50 16.34 -11.40 -10.41
C ARG A 50 15.75 -10.07 -9.94
N SER A 51 16.45 -8.95 -10.18
CA SER A 51 15.96 -7.61 -9.85
C SER A 51 14.77 -7.22 -10.72
N LEU A 52 14.83 -7.53 -12.01
CA LEU A 52 13.72 -7.29 -12.93
C LEU A 52 12.49 -8.14 -12.55
N GLU A 53 12.68 -9.43 -12.29
CA GLU A 53 11.61 -10.33 -11.85
C GLU A 53 10.98 -9.88 -10.53
N GLY A 54 11.79 -9.55 -9.53
CA GLY A 54 11.34 -9.03 -8.24
C GLY A 54 10.52 -7.75 -8.41
N GLY A 55 10.97 -6.82 -9.25
CA GLY A 55 10.26 -5.57 -9.49
C GLY A 55 8.90 -5.78 -10.16
N ILE A 56 8.83 -6.65 -11.18
CA ILE A 56 7.57 -6.97 -11.87
C ILE A 56 6.61 -7.71 -10.93
N LYS A 57 7.09 -8.71 -10.18
CA LYS A 57 6.28 -9.43 -9.17
C LYS A 57 5.72 -8.46 -8.15
N TYR A 58 6.56 -7.57 -7.62
CA TYR A 58 6.13 -6.57 -6.65
C TYR A 58 5.08 -5.62 -7.23
N MET A 59 5.32 -5.08 -8.43
CA MET A 59 4.40 -4.17 -9.10
C MET A 59 3.01 -4.81 -9.31
N VAL A 60 2.96 -6.01 -9.88
CA VAL A 60 1.69 -6.69 -10.18
C VAL A 60 0.92 -7.05 -8.92
N LEU A 61 1.61 -7.63 -7.93
CA LEU A 61 0.98 -8.05 -6.67
C LEU A 61 0.56 -6.84 -5.83
N SER A 62 1.37 -5.78 -5.83
CA SER A 62 1.05 -4.51 -5.15
C SER A 62 -0.13 -3.81 -5.81
N ALA A 63 -0.21 -3.79 -7.14
CA ALA A 63 -1.38 -3.26 -7.85
C ALA A 63 -2.66 -4.03 -7.50
N ALA A 64 -2.59 -5.36 -7.37
CA ALA A 64 -3.71 -6.17 -6.91
C ALA A 64 -4.12 -5.81 -5.47
N GLY A 65 -3.17 -5.70 -4.53
CA GLY A 65 -3.43 -5.26 -3.16
C GLY A 65 -4.07 -3.87 -3.09
N SER A 66 -3.61 -2.93 -3.92
CA SER A 66 -4.17 -1.58 -4.04
C SER A 66 -5.58 -1.59 -4.64
N ALA A 67 -5.88 -2.51 -5.57
CA ALA A 67 -7.24 -2.68 -6.09
C ALA A 67 -8.22 -3.18 -5.00
N PHE A 68 -7.80 -4.14 -4.16
CA PHE A 68 -8.60 -4.57 -3.00
C PHE A 68 -8.85 -3.42 -2.03
N LEU A 69 -7.81 -2.63 -1.72
CA LEU A 69 -7.92 -1.46 -0.86
C LEU A 69 -8.90 -0.42 -1.44
N LEU A 70 -8.73 -0.06 -2.71
CA LEU A 70 -9.56 0.93 -3.39
C LEU A 70 -11.02 0.50 -3.48
N PHE A 71 -11.28 -0.78 -3.76
CA PHE A 71 -12.63 -1.30 -3.79
C PHE A 71 -13.27 -1.33 -2.40
N GLY A 72 -12.51 -1.68 -1.35
CA GLY A 72 -12.98 -1.58 0.03
C GLY A 72 -13.35 -0.13 0.42
N MET A 73 -12.52 0.84 0.00
CA MET A 73 -12.82 2.26 0.17
C MET A 73 -14.10 2.68 -0.57
N ALA A 74 -14.33 2.18 -1.78
CA ALA A 74 -15.55 2.46 -2.54
C ALA A 74 -16.81 1.94 -1.85
N LEU A 75 -16.75 0.73 -1.25
CA LEU A 75 -17.85 0.16 -0.48
C LEU A 75 -18.17 0.99 0.78
N LEU A 76 -17.14 1.42 1.51
CA LEU A 76 -17.34 2.30 2.68
C LEU A 76 -17.90 3.66 2.29
N TYR A 77 -17.43 4.22 1.18
CA TYR A 77 -17.95 5.48 0.66
C TYR A 77 -19.42 5.35 0.23
N ALA A 78 -19.81 4.24 -0.40
CA ALA A 78 -21.19 4.00 -0.82
C ALA A 78 -22.17 4.00 0.37
N GLU A 79 -21.75 3.48 1.52
CA GLU A 79 -22.58 3.42 2.73
C GLU A 79 -22.52 4.72 3.55
N ALA A 80 -21.32 5.30 3.73
CA ALA A 80 -21.11 6.44 4.62
C ALA A 80 -21.27 7.80 3.94
N GLY A 81 -21.20 7.87 2.61
CA GLY A 81 -21.19 9.13 1.84
C GLY A 81 -20.00 10.05 2.15
N SER A 82 -18.97 9.54 2.82
CA SER A 82 -17.82 10.30 3.31
C SER A 82 -16.53 9.51 3.13
N LEU A 83 -15.45 10.22 2.80
CA LEU A 83 -14.10 9.67 2.79
C LEU A 83 -13.33 9.98 4.09
N SER A 84 -13.83 10.89 4.93
CA SER A 84 -13.20 11.20 6.22
C SER A 84 -13.34 10.03 7.19
N PHE A 85 -12.29 9.73 7.95
CA PHE A 85 -12.34 8.65 8.94
C PHE A 85 -13.40 8.92 10.01
N GLU A 86 -13.54 10.18 10.44
CA GLU A 86 -14.56 10.61 11.38
C GLU A 86 -15.99 10.38 10.82
N GLY A 87 -16.24 10.77 9.56
CA GLY A 87 -17.55 10.60 8.94
C GLY A 87 -17.93 9.13 8.78
N ILE A 88 -16.97 8.27 8.40
CA ILE A 88 -17.18 6.82 8.31
C ILE A 88 -17.47 6.24 9.71
N GLY A 89 -16.69 6.62 10.71
CA GLY A 89 -16.89 6.19 12.10
C GLY A 89 -18.27 6.58 12.63
N LYS A 90 -18.72 7.81 12.37
CA LYS A 90 -20.06 8.29 12.74
C LYS A 90 -21.17 7.51 12.03
N ALA A 91 -21.02 7.24 10.73
CA ALA A 91 -21.99 6.47 9.96
C ALA A 91 -22.16 5.04 10.49
N ILE A 92 -21.06 4.36 10.83
CA ILE A 92 -21.08 3.00 11.40
C ILE A 92 -21.63 3.01 12.83
N ALA A 93 -21.27 4.01 13.64
CA ALA A 93 -21.75 4.10 15.02
C ALA A 93 -23.27 4.35 15.10
N ALA A 94 -23.83 5.09 14.14
CA ALA A 94 -25.26 5.39 14.10
C ALA A 94 -26.14 4.13 13.96
N THR A 95 -25.64 3.08 13.31
CA THR A 95 -26.36 1.81 13.13
C THR A 95 -26.07 0.77 14.21
N GLY A 96 -25.14 1.03 15.13
CA GLY A 96 -24.74 0.12 16.22
C GLY A 96 -23.92 -1.10 15.78
N MET A 97 -24.06 -1.54 14.53
CA MET A 97 -23.22 -2.55 13.87
C MET A 97 -22.91 -2.14 12.43
N PRO A 98 -21.73 -2.51 11.89
CA PRO A 98 -21.44 -2.32 10.48
C PRO A 98 -22.41 -3.14 9.62
N SER A 99 -22.95 -2.54 8.56
CA SER A 99 -23.73 -3.29 7.57
C SER A 99 -22.88 -4.40 6.92
N PRO A 100 -23.48 -5.41 6.27
CA PRO A 100 -22.72 -6.41 5.52
C PRO A 100 -21.80 -5.80 4.46
N ILE A 101 -22.23 -4.69 3.82
CA ILE A 101 -21.46 -3.95 2.83
C ILE A 101 -20.27 -3.26 3.49
N ALA A 102 -20.49 -2.57 4.62
CA ALA A 102 -19.42 -1.94 5.38
C ALA A 102 -18.40 -2.96 5.90
N SER A 103 -18.88 -4.12 6.36
CA SER A 103 -18.03 -5.23 6.83
C SER A 103 -17.15 -5.79 5.70
N LEU A 104 -17.73 -5.98 4.51
CA LEU A 104 -16.97 -6.38 3.33
C LEU A 104 -15.95 -5.31 2.92
N GLY A 105 -16.34 -4.03 2.96
CA GLY A 105 -15.45 -2.91 2.69
C GLY A 105 -14.24 -2.88 3.61
N LEU A 106 -14.45 -3.00 4.92
CA LEU A 106 -13.39 -3.11 5.92
C LEU A 106 -12.51 -4.35 5.67
N GLY A 107 -13.11 -5.49 5.34
CA GLY A 107 -12.38 -6.71 5.02
C GLY A 107 -11.47 -6.56 3.80
N MET A 108 -11.96 -5.95 2.72
CA MET A 108 -11.17 -5.72 1.51
C MET A 108 -10.06 -4.70 1.71
N MET A 109 -10.31 -3.66 2.51
CA MET A 109 -9.24 -2.75 2.95
C MET A 109 -8.17 -3.48 3.77
N ALA A 110 -8.59 -4.36 4.69
CA ALA A 110 -7.67 -5.14 5.51
C ALA A 110 -6.79 -6.07 4.65
N VAL A 111 -7.34 -6.69 3.60
CA VAL A 111 -6.56 -7.47 2.63
C VAL A 111 -5.47 -6.62 1.97
N GLY A 112 -5.83 -5.43 1.46
CA GLY A 112 -4.87 -4.52 0.82
C GLY A 112 -3.76 -4.04 1.78
N LEU A 113 -4.11 -3.68 3.02
CA LEU A 113 -3.14 -3.27 4.04
C LEU A 113 -2.26 -4.44 4.49
N ALA A 114 -2.84 -5.62 4.71
CA ALA A 114 -2.10 -6.82 5.11
C ALA A 114 -1.10 -7.25 4.04
N PHE A 115 -1.43 -7.09 2.76
CA PHE A 115 -0.50 -7.26 1.65
C PHE A 115 0.70 -6.29 1.75
N LYS A 116 0.44 -4.99 1.94
CA LYS A 116 1.50 -3.96 2.04
C LYS A 116 2.44 -4.21 3.24
N LEU A 117 1.90 -4.75 4.33
CA LEU A 117 2.64 -5.09 5.54
C LEU A 117 3.31 -6.46 5.50
N SER A 118 3.15 -7.24 4.42
CA SER A 118 3.65 -8.62 4.32
C SER A 118 3.09 -9.55 5.42
N LEU A 119 1.83 -9.39 5.84
CA LEU A 119 1.22 -10.25 6.85
C LEU A 119 0.81 -11.61 6.25
N VAL A 120 0.84 -12.67 7.05
CA VAL A 120 0.27 -13.97 6.67
C VAL A 120 -1.25 -13.83 6.53
N PRO A 121 -1.89 -14.32 5.44
CA PRO A 121 -1.37 -15.13 4.32
C PRO A 121 -0.91 -14.34 3.07
N PHE A 122 -0.85 -13.01 3.10
CA PHE A 122 -0.59 -12.11 1.96
C PHE A 122 0.90 -11.78 1.73
N HIS A 123 1.83 -12.60 2.23
CA HIS A 123 3.27 -12.31 2.26
C HIS A 123 4.09 -12.92 1.13
N LEU A 124 3.47 -13.72 0.24
CA LEU A 124 4.16 -14.56 -0.77
C LEU A 124 5.14 -13.79 -1.67
N TRP A 125 4.92 -12.50 -1.89
CA TRP A 125 5.80 -11.64 -2.67
C TRP A 125 7.13 -11.29 -1.95
N THR A 126 7.13 -11.33 -0.62
CA THR A 126 8.17 -10.72 0.23
C THR A 126 9.56 -11.35 0.04
N PRO A 127 9.71 -12.69 0.05
CA PRO A 127 11.02 -13.31 -0.14
C PRO A 127 11.65 -12.98 -1.49
N ASP A 128 10.88 -13.15 -2.58
CA ASP A 128 11.35 -12.92 -3.95
C ASP A 128 11.77 -11.46 -4.18
N VAL A 129 11.01 -10.52 -3.61
CA VAL A 129 11.30 -9.08 -3.75
C VAL A 129 12.51 -8.67 -2.93
N TYR A 130 12.70 -9.23 -1.73
CA TYR A 130 13.90 -8.97 -0.93
C TYR A 130 15.16 -9.59 -1.52
N GLU A 131 15.07 -10.76 -2.14
CA GLU A 131 16.20 -11.37 -2.86
C GLU A 131 16.54 -10.59 -4.14
N GLY A 132 15.51 -10.15 -4.88
CA GLY A 132 15.70 -9.43 -6.14
C GLY A 132 16.18 -7.99 -5.99
N ALA A 133 15.79 -7.31 -4.92
CA ALA A 133 16.10 -5.90 -4.73
C ALA A 133 17.59 -5.65 -4.40
N PRO A 134 18.18 -4.53 -4.86
CA PRO A 134 19.45 -4.05 -4.31
C PRO A 134 19.37 -3.89 -2.79
N ALA A 135 20.42 -4.28 -2.06
CA ALA A 135 20.39 -4.32 -0.59
C ALA A 135 19.89 -3.03 0.11
N PRO A 136 20.26 -1.81 -0.31
CA PRO A 136 19.72 -0.58 0.29
C PRO A 136 18.21 -0.41 0.08
N VAL A 137 17.69 -0.89 -1.05
CA VAL A 137 16.26 -0.84 -1.38
C VAL A 137 15.49 -1.85 -0.54
N ALA A 138 16.03 -3.06 -0.38
CA ALA A 138 15.45 -4.07 0.50
C ALA A 138 15.37 -3.55 1.95
N ALA A 139 16.42 -2.87 2.44
CA ALA A 139 16.42 -2.25 3.76
C ALA A 139 15.36 -1.14 3.91
N PHE A 140 15.22 -0.27 2.91
CA PHE A 140 14.17 0.77 2.90
C PHE A 140 12.75 0.16 2.92
N LEU A 141 12.51 -0.86 2.09
CA LEU A 141 11.23 -1.56 2.00
C LEU A 141 10.91 -2.36 3.28
N ALA A 142 11.92 -2.89 3.97
CA ALA A 142 11.74 -3.61 5.23
C ALA A 142 11.48 -2.69 6.44
N THR A 143 11.81 -1.40 6.34
CA THR A 143 11.74 -0.46 7.45
C THR A 143 10.74 0.65 7.18
N ALA A 144 11.15 1.71 6.46
CA ALA A 144 10.36 2.91 6.22
C ALA A 144 8.96 2.60 5.64
N SER A 145 8.89 1.68 4.67
CA SER A 145 7.61 1.28 4.04
C SER A 145 6.65 0.55 4.97
N LYS A 146 7.15 -0.09 6.04
CA LYS A 146 6.31 -0.85 7.00
C LYS A 146 5.99 -0.06 8.26
N VAL A 147 6.79 0.97 8.56
CA VAL A 147 6.58 1.89 9.69
C VAL A 147 5.54 2.95 9.34
N ALA A 148 5.60 3.49 8.12
CA ALA A 148 4.61 4.43 7.60
C ALA A 148 3.25 3.72 7.38
#